data_AF-A0A811Y119-F1
#
_entry.id   AF-A0A811Y119-F1
#
_cell.length_a   1.000
_cell.length_b   1.000
_cell.length_c   1.000
_cell.angle_alpha   90.00
_cell.angle_beta   90.00
_cell.angle_gamma   90.00
#
_symmetry.space_group_name_H-M   'P 1'
#
loop_
_entity.id
_entity.type
_entity.pdbx_description
1 polymer ?
#
loop_
_entity_poly.entity_id
_entity_poly.type
_entity_poly.pdbx_seq_one_letter_code
_entity_poly.pdbx_strand_id
1 'polypeptide(L)'
;MAANSSLLGSVYSLLIVWVALRDLEDCPFQWILRSTSCYLQSRLQTGVWGAFGKPQGRVARVLIGQAIVSIHTKLQNKEHMIEAVHRVKFKFPGLQNMHISKKWGFTEFYADEFEDIMAERQLILDGCAVKHIPNCGPLDKWKALHS
;
A
#
# COMPACT_ATOMS: atom_id res chain seq x y z
N MET A 1 -20.04 -33.89 0.32
CA MET A 1 -19.52 -32.93 1.31
C MET A 1 -19.34 -31.60 0.62
N ALA A 2 -20.22 -30.65 0.92
CA ALA A 2 -20.26 -29.33 0.29
C ALA A 2 -19.08 -28.49 0.79
N ALA A 3 -18.05 -28.36 -0.03
CA ALA A 3 -16.92 -27.48 0.26
C ALA A 3 -17.34 -26.03 -0.05
N ASN A 4 -17.65 -25.28 1.01
CA ASN A 4 -17.34 -23.85 1.16
C ASN A 4 -17.52 -22.98 -0.10
N SER A 5 -18.74 -22.89 -0.64
CA SER A 5 -19.11 -21.91 -1.68
C SER A 5 -19.11 -20.44 -1.19
N SER A 6 -18.75 -20.19 0.07
CA SER A 6 -18.67 -18.86 0.69
C SER A 6 -17.33 -18.15 0.51
N LEU A 7 -16.34 -18.78 -0.13
CA LEU A 7 -15.02 -18.21 -0.38
C LEU A 7 -14.88 -17.48 -1.73
N LEU A 8 -15.86 -17.63 -2.63
CA LEU A 8 -15.82 -17.13 -4.02
C LEU A 8 -16.73 -15.90 -4.24
N GLY A 9 -16.84 -15.03 -3.25
CA GLY A 9 -17.48 -13.73 -3.45
C GLY A 9 -16.46 -12.76 -4.03
N SER A 10 -16.32 -12.70 -5.37
CA SER A 10 -15.51 -11.75 -6.17
C SER A 10 -14.82 -10.68 -5.31
N VAL A 11 -13.54 -10.91 -4.99
CA VAL A 11 -12.85 -10.13 -3.97
C VAL A 11 -12.03 -9.04 -4.64
N TYR A 12 -12.55 -7.82 -4.64
CA TYR A 12 -11.81 -6.67 -5.16
C TYR A 12 -10.84 -6.12 -4.10
N SER A 13 -9.59 -5.97 -4.47
CA SER A 13 -8.66 -5.05 -3.80
C SER A 13 -8.91 -3.66 -4.34
N LEU A 14 -9.28 -2.75 -3.44
CA LEU A 14 -9.39 -1.35 -3.77
C LEU A 14 -8.06 -0.70 -3.39
N LEU A 15 -7.34 -0.24 -4.41
CA LEU A 15 -6.03 0.36 -4.28
C LEU A 15 -6.21 1.88 -4.29
N ILE A 16 -5.89 2.53 -3.17
CA ILE A 16 -5.87 3.98 -3.11
C ILE A 16 -4.56 4.42 -3.76
N VAL A 17 -4.63 4.94 -4.99
CA VAL A 17 -3.48 5.55 -5.67
C VAL A 17 -3.91 6.85 -6.35
N TRP A 18 -3.57 7.98 -5.75
CA TRP A 18 -2.51 8.87 -6.25
C TRP A 18 -2.20 9.95 -5.22
N VAL A 19 -1.05 10.61 -5.37
CA VAL A 19 -0.79 11.98 -4.89
C VAL A 19 -0.26 12.71 -6.12
N ALA A 20 -0.93 13.78 -6.54
CA ALA A 20 -0.42 14.69 -7.56
C ALA A 20 0.02 16.02 -6.92
N LEU A 21 1.22 16.44 -7.35
CA LEU A 21 1.90 17.75 -7.20
C LEU A 21 2.49 18.12 -5.83
N ARG A 22 3.77 17.79 -5.65
CA ARG A 22 4.88 18.64 -6.09
C ARG A 22 6.17 17.82 -6.04
N ASP A 23 7.01 17.95 -7.08
CA ASP A 23 8.42 17.57 -6.99
C ASP A 23 9.01 18.35 -5.82
N LEU A 24 9.21 17.66 -4.71
CA LEU A 24 9.90 18.20 -3.56
C LEU A 24 11.26 17.53 -3.59
N GLU A 25 12.18 18.26 -4.22
CA GLU A 25 13.59 17.95 -4.28
C GLU A 25 14.12 17.55 -2.90
N ASP A 26 15.14 16.71 -2.99
CA ASP A 26 15.79 15.95 -1.95
C ASP A 26 16.04 16.65 -0.61
N CYS A 27 15.36 16.19 0.45
CA CYS A 27 15.92 16.05 1.81
C CYS A 27 15.14 15.02 2.65
N PRO A 28 15.73 13.89 3.12
CA PRO A 28 14.97 12.83 3.81
C PRO A 28 14.82 13.06 5.32
N PHE A 29 15.35 14.17 5.82
CA PHE A 29 15.26 14.55 7.22
C PHE A 29 14.72 15.97 7.28
N GLN A 30 13.58 16.15 7.94
CA GLN A 30 13.09 17.48 8.25
C GLN A 30 13.88 17.99 9.46
N TRP A 31 15.02 18.62 9.18
CA TRP A 31 15.85 19.31 10.16
C TRP A 31 15.17 20.64 10.50
N ILE A 32 14.57 20.75 11.68
CA ILE A 32 13.93 22.00 12.10
C ILE A 32 14.95 22.85 12.86
N LEU A 33 15.15 24.07 12.37
CA LEU A 33 15.87 25.13 13.05
C LEU A 33 14.94 25.79 14.06
N ARG A 34 15.17 25.50 15.34
CA ARG A 34 14.37 26.04 16.44
C ARG A 34 14.88 27.42 16.83
N SER A 35 14.15 28.48 16.47
CA SER A 35 14.30 29.80 17.06
C SER A 35 13.42 29.94 18.31
N THR A 36 13.92 30.62 19.33
CA THR A 36 13.16 30.98 20.54
C THR A 36 12.18 32.12 20.23
N SER A 37 10.98 32.01 20.81
CA SER A 37 9.77 32.82 20.54
C SER A 37 9.93 34.35 20.64
N CYS A 38 8.92 35.03 20.09
CA CYS A 38 8.73 36.44 19.77
C CYS A 38 8.75 37.42 20.96
N TYR A 39 9.73 37.38 21.86
CA TYR A 39 10.01 38.51 22.77
C TYR A 39 11.51 38.57 23.06
N LEU A 40 12.10 39.73 22.75
CA LEU A 40 13.53 40.07 22.86
C LEU A 40 14.49 38.95 22.44
N GLN A 41 14.96 39.04 21.19
CA GLN A 41 16.09 38.26 20.69
C GLN A 41 17.32 38.52 21.56
N SER A 42 17.57 37.61 22.50
CA SER A 42 18.65 37.69 23.47
C SER A 42 19.95 37.20 22.84
N ARG A 43 21.09 37.71 23.34
CA ARG A 43 22.48 37.52 22.85
C ARG A 43 22.98 36.05 22.76
N LEU A 44 22.11 35.08 23.04
CA LEU A 44 22.38 33.64 23.01
C LEU A 44 22.01 32.96 21.68
N GLN A 45 21.34 33.68 20.77
CA GLN A 45 20.93 33.14 19.47
C GLN A 45 22.05 33.34 18.43
N THR A 46 22.62 32.23 17.93
CA THR A 46 23.73 32.22 16.95
C THR A 46 23.27 32.54 15.50
N GLY A 47 22.00 32.89 15.30
CA GLY A 47 21.44 33.12 13.96
C GLY A 47 21.47 31.86 13.10
N VAL A 48 21.88 32.00 11.84
CA VAL A 48 21.92 30.91 10.82
C VAL A 48 23.28 30.20 10.79
N TRP A 49 24.26 30.64 11.58
CA TRP A 49 25.58 30.01 11.64
C TRP A 49 25.55 28.72 12.47
N GLY A 50 26.04 27.62 11.89
CA GLY A 50 26.06 26.29 12.55
C GLY A 50 24.68 25.62 12.63
N ALA A 51 23.77 26.02 11.75
CA ALA A 51 22.34 25.71 11.78
C ALA A 51 21.98 24.29 11.27
N PHE A 52 22.64 23.25 11.80
CA PHE A 52 22.19 21.88 11.57
C PHE A 52 21.03 21.57 12.53
N GLY A 53 19.84 21.26 11.98
CA GLY A 53 18.66 21.03 12.81
C GLY A 53 18.77 19.79 13.68
N LYS A 54 17.84 19.62 14.61
CA LYS A 54 17.68 18.35 15.34
C LYS A 54 16.64 17.49 14.61
N PRO A 55 16.76 16.16 14.64
CA PRO A 55 15.75 15.30 14.04
C PRO A 55 14.46 15.41 14.87
N GLN A 56 13.36 15.83 14.24
CA GLN A 56 12.06 16.07 14.93
C GLN A 56 10.95 15.10 14.47
N GLY A 57 11.17 14.30 13.43
CA GLY A 57 10.19 13.32 12.96
C GLY A 57 10.71 12.45 11.81
N ARG A 58 9.89 11.50 11.38
CA ARG A 58 10.11 10.69 10.17
C ARG A 58 9.02 11.02 9.15
N VAL A 59 9.39 11.08 7.88
CA VAL A 59 8.48 11.35 6.77
C VAL A 59 8.62 10.21 5.76
N ALA A 60 7.48 9.77 5.20
CA ALA A 60 7.47 8.83 4.07
C ALA A 60 7.51 9.62 2.76
N ARG A 61 8.44 9.26 1.88
CA ARG A 61 8.52 9.79 0.51
C ARG A 61 7.66 8.93 -0.39
N VAL A 62 6.81 9.55 -1.20
CA VAL A 62 5.89 8.87 -2.11
C VAL A 62 6.10 9.44 -3.50
N LEU A 63 6.38 8.58 -4.47
CA LEU A 63 6.47 8.97 -5.87
C LEU A 63 5.09 9.07 -6.49
N ILE A 64 5.03 9.83 -7.58
CA ILE A 64 3.85 9.93 -8.43
C ILE A 64 3.48 8.53 -8.96
N GLY A 65 2.26 8.07 -8.71
CA GLY A 65 1.80 6.73 -9.09
C GLY A 65 2.06 5.61 -8.07
N GLN A 66 2.67 5.92 -6.94
CA GLN A 66 2.88 4.94 -5.88
C GLN A 66 1.65 4.81 -4.97
N ALA A 67 1.23 3.56 -4.69
CA ALA A 67 0.14 3.28 -3.76
C ALA A 67 0.57 3.57 -2.31
N ILE A 68 -0.25 4.34 -1.58
CA ILE A 68 -0.02 4.65 -0.16
C ILE A 68 -0.77 3.66 0.73
N VAL A 69 -2.03 3.41 0.40
CA VAL A 69 -2.92 2.53 1.18
C VAL A 69 -3.64 1.60 0.23
N SER A 70 -3.63 0.31 0.56
CA SER A 70 -4.30 -0.74 -0.18
C SER A 70 -5.19 -1.53 0.77
N ILE A 71 -6.45 -1.72 0.41
CA ILE A 71 -7.41 -2.40 1.26
C ILE A 71 -8.07 -3.52 0.46
N HIS A 72 -8.22 -4.68 1.10
CA HIS A 72 -8.85 -5.86 0.53
C HIS A 72 -10.18 -6.13 1.23
N THR A 73 -11.27 -6.19 0.46
CA THR A 73 -12.63 -6.37 0.99
C THR A 73 -13.46 -7.27 0.09
N LYS A 74 -14.49 -7.89 0.68
CA LYS A 74 -15.54 -8.58 -0.07
C LYS A 74 -16.38 -7.59 -0.87
N LEU A 75 -16.97 -8.04 -1.97
CA LEU A 75 -17.83 -7.22 -2.85
C LEU A 75 -18.98 -6.51 -2.11
N GLN A 76 -19.55 -7.16 -1.09
CA GLN A 76 -20.68 -6.63 -0.32
C GLN A 76 -20.39 -5.27 0.34
N ASN A 77 -19.13 -5.02 0.73
CA ASN A 77 -18.76 -3.82 1.50
C ASN A 77 -18.16 -2.71 0.63
N LYS A 78 -18.28 -2.82 -0.70
CA LYS A 78 -17.65 -1.90 -1.65
C LYS A 78 -18.02 -0.45 -1.41
N GLU A 79 -19.30 -0.16 -1.22
CA GLU A 79 -19.80 1.22 -1.04
C GLU A 79 -19.29 1.85 0.26
N HIS A 80 -19.34 1.10 1.37
CA HIS A 80 -18.81 1.53 2.65
C HIS A 80 -17.30 1.78 2.60
N MET A 81 -16.58 0.96 1.83
CA MET A 81 -15.15 1.10 1.66
C MET A 81 -14.81 2.37 0.87
N ILE A 82 -15.52 2.66 -0.21
CA ILE A 82 -15.35 3.89 -0.99
C ILE A 82 -15.51 5.13 -0.11
N GLU A 83 -16.58 5.20 0.69
CA GLU A 83 -16.82 6.29 1.64
C GLU A 83 -15.67 6.44 2.66
N ALA A 84 -15.16 5.32 3.19
CA ALA A 84 -14.03 5.32 4.11
C ALA A 84 -12.75 5.87 3.47
N VAL A 85 -12.45 5.48 2.23
CA VAL A 85 -11.31 6.00 1.46
C VAL A 85 -11.45 7.50 1.23
N HIS A 86 -12.64 7.97 0.86
CA HIS A 86 -12.90 9.39 0.67
C HIS A 86 -12.60 10.19 1.94
N ARG A 87 -12.93 9.66 3.13
CA ARG A 87 -12.62 10.31 4.42
C ARG A 87 -11.13 10.32 4.72
N VAL A 88 -10.44 9.21 4.44
CA VAL A 88 -8.99 9.09 4.63
C VAL A 88 -8.24 10.07 3.73
N LYS A 89 -8.72 10.27 2.50
CA LYS A 89 -8.10 11.17 1.52
C LYS A 89 -7.92 12.61 2.04
N PHE A 90 -8.83 13.10 2.88
CA PHE A 90 -8.72 14.44 3.47
C PHE A 90 -7.60 14.60 4.49
N LYS A 91 -7.01 13.50 4.99
CA LYS A 91 -5.90 13.56 5.96
C LYS A 91 -4.54 13.72 5.28
N PHE A 92 -4.45 13.38 4.00
CA PHE A 92 -3.23 13.53 3.23
C PHE A 92 -3.26 14.84 2.43
N PRO A 93 -2.13 15.56 2.34
CA PRO A 93 -2.04 16.75 1.51
C PRO A 93 -2.10 16.41 0.02
N GLY A 94 -2.55 17.35 -0.80
CA GLY A 94 -2.59 17.22 -2.26
C GLY A 94 -3.80 16.45 -2.80
N LEU A 95 -3.83 16.27 -4.12
CA LEU A 95 -4.91 15.54 -4.79
C LEU A 95 -4.62 14.05 -4.81
N GLN A 96 -5.55 13.24 -4.32
CA GLN A 96 -5.45 11.79 -4.38
C GLN A 96 -6.53 11.14 -5.23
N ASN A 97 -6.20 10.08 -5.96
CA ASN A 97 -7.17 9.31 -6.71
C ASN A 97 -7.43 7.96 -6.04
N MET A 98 -8.65 7.46 -6.24
CA MET A 98 -9.06 6.16 -5.76
C MET A 98 -9.21 5.24 -6.98
N HIS A 99 -8.62 4.04 -6.93
CA HIS A 99 -8.66 3.09 -8.02
C HIS A 99 -9.17 1.73 -7.54
N ILE A 100 -10.08 1.12 -8.29
CA ILE A 100 -10.52 -0.24 -8.04
C ILE A 100 -9.65 -1.16 -8.90
N SER A 101 -8.82 -1.99 -8.27
CA SER A 101 -7.97 -2.89 -9.03
C SER A 101 -8.78 -4.07 -9.58
N LYS A 102 -8.36 -4.58 -10.75
CA LYS A 102 -8.89 -5.83 -11.33
C LYS A 102 -8.17 -7.08 -10.81
N LYS A 103 -7.20 -6.89 -9.93
CA LYS A 103 -6.39 -7.99 -9.38
C LYS A 103 -7.15 -8.68 -8.26
N TRP A 104 -6.83 -9.94 -8.03
CA TRP A 104 -7.37 -10.69 -6.91
C TRP A 104 -6.63 -10.32 -5.62
N GLY A 105 -7.18 -9.37 -4.87
CA GLY A 105 -6.57 -8.94 -3.61
C GLY A 105 -5.15 -8.37 -3.77
N PHE A 106 -4.24 -8.78 -2.89
CA PHE A 106 -2.84 -8.34 -2.95
C PHE A 106 -1.94 -9.25 -3.81
N THR A 107 -2.55 -10.08 -4.66
CA THR A 107 -1.81 -10.94 -5.59
C THR A 107 -1.51 -10.24 -6.91
N GLU A 108 -0.64 -10.85 -7.70
CA GLU A 108 -0.29 -10.35 -9.03
C GLU A 108 -1.35 -10.69 -10.08
N PHE A 109 -2.18 -11.71 -9.82
CA PHE A 109 -3.15 -12.28 -10.75
C PHE A 109 -4.40 -11.42 -10.89
N TYR A 110 -5.03 -11.49 -12.07
CA TYR A 110 -6.34 -10.91 -12.31
C TYR A 110 -7.43 -11.75 -11.65
N ALA A 111 -8.51 -11.10 -11.21
CA ALA A 111 -9.63 -11.80 -10.59
C ALA A 111 -10.26 -12.84 -11.51
N ASP A 112 -10.32 -12.54 -12.82
CA ASP A 112 -10.93 -13.39 -13.83
C ASP A 112 -10.11 -14.68 -14.06
N GLU A 113 -8.78 -14.57 -14.09
CA GLU A 113 -7.87 -15.70 -14.30
C GLU A 113 -7.62 -16.51 -13.01
N PHE A 114 -7.83 -15.91 -11.85
CA PHE A 114 -7.50 -16.54 -10.57
C PHE A 114 -8.31 -17.81 -10.31
N GLU A 115 -9.57 -17.84 -10.71
CA GLU A 115 -10.43 -19.01 -10.55
C GLU A 115 -9.93 -20.20 -11.39
N ASP A 116 -9.50 -19.92 -12.63
CA ASP A 116 -8.96 -20.93 -13.55
C ASP A 116 -7.63 -21.49 -13.02
N ILE A 117 -6.70 -20.62 -12.60
CA ILE A 117 -5.38 -21.04 -12.09
C ILE A 117 -5.52 -21.82 -10.77
N MET A 118 -6.50 -21.47 -9.94
CA MET A 118 -6.86 -22.23 -8.74
C MET A 118 -7.44 -23.61 -9.07
N ALA A 119 -8.30 -23.70 -10.10
CA ALA A 119 -8.83 -24.98 -10.57
C ALA A 119 -7.74 -25.89 -11.15
N GLU A 120 -6.74 -25.30 -11.82
CA GLU A 120 -5.56 -25.99 -12.34
C GLU A 120 -4.55 -26.42 -11.23
N ARG A 121 -4.80 -26.05 -9.96
CA ARG A 121 -3.93 -26.34 -8.80
C ARG A 121 -2.49 -25.83 -8.94
N GLN A 122 -2.28 -24.76 -9.71
CA GLN A 122 -0.96 -24.15 -9.90
C GLN A 122 -0.57 -23.17 -8.77
N LEU A 123 -1.44 -22.99 -7.77
CA LEU A 123 -1.28 -22.03 -6.69
C LEU A 123 -1.29 -22.71 -5.32
N ILE A 124 -0.35 -22.29 -4.47
CA ILE A 124 -0.30 -22.68 -3.06
C ILE A 124 -0.76 -21.48 -2.23
N LEU A 125 -1.76 -21.71 -1.37
CA LEU A 125 -2.24 -20.70 -0.43
C LEU A 125 -1.20 -20.48 0.68
N ASP A 126 -0.77 -19.23 0.86
CA ASP A 126 0.20 -18.80 1.88
C ASP A 126 -0.43 -17.72 2.77
N GLY A 127 -1.55 -18.09 3.42
CA GLY A 127 -2.33 -17.18 4.25
C GLY A 127 -3.00 -16.07 3.44
N CYS A 128 -2.47 -14.84 3.55
CA CYS A 128 -2.99 -13.69 2.81
C CYS A 128 -2.44 -13.59 1.38
N ALA A 129 -1.30 -14.23 1.12
CA ALA A 129 -0.66 -14.24 -0.19
C ALA A 129 -0.83 -15.60 -0.86
N VAL A 130 -0.44 -15.67 -2.13
CA VAL A 130 -0.47 -16.89 -2.93
C VAL A 130 0.90 -17.08 -3.56
N LYS A 131 1.41 -18.31 -3.49
CA LYS A 131 2.66 -18.71 -4.13
C LYS A 131 2.32 -19.44 -5.43
N HIS A 132 2.89 -18.97 -6.53
CA HIS A 132 2.83 -19.67 -7.81
C HIS A 132 3.77 -20.88 -7.79
N ILE A 133 3.29 -22.03 -8.28
CA ILE A 133 4.11 -23.22 -8.47
C ILE A 133 4.81 -23.10 -9.83
N PRO A 134 6.13 -22.88 -9.88
CA PRO A 134 6.83 -22.86 -11.15
C PRO A 134 6.86 -24.26 -11.78
N ASN A 135 6.86 -24.31 -13.11
CA ASN A 135 7.09 -25.55 -13.87
C ASN A 135 8.55 -26.05 -13.80
N CYS A 136 9.41 -25.35 -13.06
CA CYS A 136 10.82 -25.67 -12.88
C CYS A 136 11.08 -26.08 -11.43
N GLY A 137 11.51 -27.32 -11.24
CA GLY A 137 11.90 -27.84 -9.93
C GLY A 137 11.98 -29.38 -9.91
N PRO A 138 12.39 -29.97 -8.77
CA PRO A 138 12.41 -31.42 -8.62
C PRO A 138 11.01 -32.02 -8.78
N LEU A 139 10.87 -33.02 -9.65
CA LEU A 139 9.59 -33.68 -9.97
C LEU A 139 8.88 -34.25 -8.73
N ASP A 140 9.62 -34.73 -7.73
CA ASP A 140 9.03 -35.30 -6.52
C ASP A 140 8.22 -34.27 -5.73
N LYS A 141 8.71 -33.03 -5.63
CA LYS A 141 7.99 -31.93 -4.97
C LYS A 141 6.73 -31.54 -5.75
N TRP A 142 6.82 -31.54 -7.08
CA TRP A 142 5.68 -31.24 -7.94
C TRP A 142 4.59 -32.31 -7.79
N LYS A 143 4.95 -33.59 -7.82
CA LYS A 143 4.01 -34.71 -7.61
C LYS A 143 3.34 -34.66 -6.24
N ALA A 144 4.06 -34.34 -5.18
CA ALA A 144 3.50 -34.24 -3.82
C ALA A 144 2.44 -33.13 -3.67
N LEU A 145 2.48 -32.12 -4.55
CA LEU A 145 1.50 -31.03 -4.57
C LEU A 145 0.25 -31.36 -5.42
N HIS A 146 0.40 -32.26 -6.39
CA HIS A 146 -0.65 -32.61 -7.36
C HIS A 146 -1.30 -33.99 -7.11
N SER A 147 -0.89 -34.70 -6.06
CA SER A 147 -1.56 -35.91 -5.56
C SER A 147 -2.84 -35.58 -4.80
#